data_AF-A0A2A2DKR9-F1
#
_entry.id   AF-A0A2A2DKR9-F1
#
_cell.length_a   1.000
_cell.length_b   1.000
_cell.length_c   1.000
_cell.angle_alpha   90.00
_cell.angle_beta   90.00
_cell.angle_gamma   90.00
#
_symmetry.space_group_name_H-M   'P 1'
#
loop_
_entity.id
_entity.type
_entity.pdbx_description
1 polymer ?
#
loop_
_entity_poly.entity_id
_entity_poly.type
_entity_poly.pdbx_seq_one_letter_code
_entity_poly.pdbx_strand_id
1 'polypeptide(L)'
;MRRLALSNKKIRNIPRRLKGLAAWASRFEGYFPDDLTLEQKYCNWKIPVITTLVEGKQATTAIRKECAQQMINAAHHIRQARPENAIDCRVITVICLPDMFTSEICIYTNLDYHRSHIPLIDSEYCPADKSLAAQWGLVLPDGMEERGLRFTAEDCDGQPYEAEQWYFGEVD
;
A
#
# COMPACT_ATOMS: atom_id res chain seq x y z
N MET A 1 13.43 -16.31 5.14
CA MET A 1 13.20 -15.68 3.81
C MET A 1 11.97 -16.35 3.25
N ARG A 2 10.83 -15.65 3.23
CA ARG A 2 9.53 -16.15 2.75
C ARG A 2 9.71 -16.97 1.48
N ARG A 3 9.70 -18.29 1.61
CA ARG A 3 9.82 -19.22 0.48
C ARG A 3 8.43 -19.50 -0.06
N LEU A 4 7.68 -18.43 -0.37
CA LEU A 4 6.71 -18.53 -1.46
C LEU A 4 7.53 -19.12 -2.62
N ALA A 5 7.03 -20.17 -3.27
CA ALA A 5 7.66 -20.72 -4.46
C ALA A 5 7.55 -19.71 -5.61
N LEU A 6 8.18 -18.55 -5.44
CA LEU A 6 8.30 -17.48 -6.39
C LEU A 6 9.05 -18.10 -7.55
N SER A 7 8.35 -18.19 -8.67
CA SER A 7 8.94 -18.66 -9.90
C SER A 7 10.22 -17.87 -10.17
N ASN A 8 11.35 -18.57 -10.24
CA ASN A 8 12.62 -17.96 -10.64
C ASN A 8 12.64 -17.59 -12.13
N LYS A 9 11.54 -17.82 -12.86
CA LYS A 9 11.44 -17.45 -14.27
C LYS A 9 11.53 -15.93 -14.41
N LYS A 10 12.36 -15.48 -15.34
CA LYS A 10 12.47 -14.07 -15.70
C LYS A 10 11.10 -13.48 -16.06
N ILE A 11 10.73 -12.37 -15.43
CA ILE A 11 9.55 -11.60 -15.77
C ILE A 11 9.81 -10.91 -17.10
N ARG A 12 8.95 -11.21 -18.07
CA ARG A 12 8.97 -10.55 -19.37
C ARG A 12 8.15 -9.27 -19.33
N ASN A 13 8.57 -8.29 -20.14
CA ASN A 13 7.85 -7.06 -20.42
C ASN A 13 7.50 -6.25 -19.16
N ILE A 14 8.44 -6.12 -18.22
CA ILE A 14 8.30 -5.28 -17.01
C ILE A 14 7.77 -3.88 -17.35
N PRO A 15 8.29 -3.15 -18.36
CA PRO A 15 7.77 -1.83 -18.70
C PRO A 15 6.27 -1.82 -19.04
N ARG A 16 5.78 -2.85 -19.76
CA ARG A 16 4.34 -2.98 -20.07
C ARG A 16 3.51 -3.23 -18.82
N ARG A 17 4.03 -3.99 -17.86
CA ARG A 17 3.34 -4.27 -16.58
C ARG A 17 3.22 -3.01 -15.72
N LEU A 18 4.30 -2.24 -15.62
CA LEU A 18 4.30 -0.95 -14.92
C LEU A 18 3.34 0.04 -15.59
N LYS A 19 3.32 0.10 -16.93
CA LYS A 19 2.30 0.89 -17.67
C LYS A 19 0.87 0.41 -17.38
N GLY A 20 0.66 -0.89 -17.23
CA GLY A 20 -0.64 -1.46 -16.85
C GLY A 20 -1.06 -1.04 -15.43
N LEU A 21 -0.13 -1.01 -14.48
CA LEU A 21 -0.39 -0.53 -13.13
C LEU A 21 -0.68 0.98 -13.10
N ALA A 22 0.05 1.79 -13.87
CA ALA A 22 -0.23 3.21 -14.02
C ALA A 22 -1.62 3.45 -14.63
N ALA A 23 -1.97 2.70 -15.68
CA ALA A 23 -3.31 2.77 -16.27
C ALA A 23 -4.41 2.33 -15.29
N TRP A 24 -4.14 1.34 -14.42
CA TRP A 24 -5.05 0.98 -13.33
C TRP A 24 -5.22 2.12 -12.32
N ALA A 25 -4.15 2.79 -11.92
CA ALA A 25 -4.21 3.91 -11.00
C ALA A 25 -5.01 5.10 -11.56
N SER A 26 -4.84 5.41 -12.84
CA SER A 26 -5.62 6.47 -13.52
C SER A 26 -7.11 6.16 -13.65
N ARG A 27 -7.56 4.90 -13.51
CA ARG A 27 -9.00 4.58 -13.53
C ARG A 27 -9.76 5.12 -12.32
N PHE A 28 -9.05 5.51 -11.26
CA PHE A 28 -9.64 6.15 -10.09
C PHE A 28 -9.84 7.66 -10.27
N GLU A 29 -9.33 8.27 -11.35
CA GLU A 29 -9.57 9.69 -11.64
C GLU A 29 -11.06 9.94 -11.84
N GLY A 30 -11.65 10.78 -10.98
CA GLY A 30 -13.08 11.06 -10.99
C GLY A 30 -13.98 9.89 -10.57
N TYR A 31 -13.41 8.80 -10.03
CA TYR A 31 -14.16 7.66 -9.54
C TYR A 31 -14.02 7.54 -8.02
N PHE A 32 -15.16 7.56 -7.34
CA PHE A 32 -15.30 7.23 -5.93
C PHE A 32 -16.34 6.11 -5.80
N PRO A 33 -16.10 5.07 -4.98
CA PRO A 33 -17.04 3.96 -4.85
C PRO A 33 -18.39 4.42 -4.28
N ASP A 34 -19.48 3.98 -4.91
CA ASP A 34 -20.85 4.36 -4.61
C ASP A 34 -21.55 3.41 -3.62
N ASP A 35 -20.96 2.24 -3.36
CA ASP A 35 -21.49 1.16 -2.53
C ASP A 35 -20.85 1.09 -1.13
N LEU A 36 -20.15 2.14 -0.70
CA LEU A 36 -19.54 2.20 0.64
C LEU A 36 -20.62 2.20 1.73
N THR A 37 -20.56 1.20 2.62
CA THR A 37 -21.46 1.10 3.77
C THR A 37 -20.71 1.18 5.10
N LEU A 38 -21.40 1.63 6.16
CA LEU A 38 -20.87 1.59 7.54
C LEU A 38 -20.72 0.15 8.05
N GLU A 39 -21.55 -0.78 7.56
CA GLU A 39 -21.55 -2.19 8.00
C GLU A 39 -20.28 -2.93 7.59
N GLN A 40 -19.78 -2.68 6.37
CA GLN A 40 -18.54 -3.30 5.86
C GLN A 40 -17.28 -2.76 6.54
N LYS A 41 -17.35 -1.58 7.18
CA LYS A 41 -16.27 -0.85 7.88
C LYS A 41 -15.09 -0.41 7.00
N TYR A 42 -14.82 -1.12 5.91
CA TYR A 42 -13.83 -0.76 4.92
C TYR A 42 -14.08 -1.46 3.58
N CYS A 43 -13.52 -0.91 2.51
CA CYS A 43 -13.28 -1.61 1.26
C CYS A 43 -11.80 -1.49 0.88
N ASN A 44 -11.30 -2.41 0.05
CA ASN A 44 -9.89 -2.41 -0.32
C ASN A 44 -9.62 -2.89 -1.74
N TRP A 45 -8.49 -2.44 -2.29
CA TRP A 45 -7.87 -2.97 -3.50
C TRP A 45 -6.44 -3.41 -3.21
N LYS A 46 -6.17 -4.70 -3.39
CA LYS A 46 -4.79 -5.20 -3.38
C LYS A 46 -4.00 -4.66 -4.57
N ILE A 47 -2.69 -4.50 -4.40
CA ILE A 47 -1.80 -4.13 -5.50
C ILE A 47 -1.97 -5.11 -6.69
N PRO A 48 -2.40 -4.64 -7.88
CA PRO A 48 -2.79 -5.52 -8.99
C PRO A 48 -1.59 -5.92 -9.85
N VAL A 49 -0.58 -6.52 -9.22
CA VAL A 49 0.63 -7.01 -9.88
C VAL A 49 0.77 -8.53 -9.71
N ILE A 50 1.77 -9.13 -10.34
CA ILE A 50 2.17 -10.49 -9.98
C ILE A 50 3.17 -10.40 -8.82
N THR A 51 3.09 -11.32 -7.86
CA THR A 51 3.96 -11.34 -6.66
C THR A 51 5.43 -11.18 -7.00
N THR A 52 5.92 -11.90 -8.01
CA THR A 52 7.33 -11.86 -8.43
C THR A 52 7.81 -10.51 -8.98
N LEU A 53 6.89 -9.58 -9.30
CA LEU A 53 7.24 -8.22 -9.75
C LEU A 53 7.76 -7.36 -8.60
N VAL A 54 7.19 -7.56 -7.40
CA VAL A 54 7.46 -6.73 -6.21
C VAL A 54 8.15 -7.51 -5.09
N GLU A 55 8.21 -8.84 -5.19
CA GLU A 55 8.91 -9.73 -4.28
C GLU A 55 9.91 -10.65 -5.01
N GLY A 56 10.94 -11.09 -4.30
CA GLY A 56 11.97 -11.99 -4.83
C GLY A 56 13.06 -11.31 -5.65
N LYS A 57 13.88 -12.12 -6.34
CA LYS A 57 15.16 -11.71 -6.94
C LYS A 57 15.07 -10.62 -8.02
N GLN A 58 13.91 -10.45 -8.64
CA GLN A 58 13.71 -9.53 -9.76
C GLN A 58 13.09 -8.20 -9.34
N ALA A 59 12.59 -8.11 -8.10
CA ALA A 59 11.95 -6.93 -7.56
C ALA A 59 13.01 -5.92 -7.10
N THR A 60 13.55 -5.16 -8.06
CA THR A 60 14.50 -4.09 -7.76
C THR A 60 13.80 -2.95 -7.03
N THR A 61 14.57 -2.15 -6.28
CA THR A 61 14.05 -0.94 -5.63
C THR A 61 13.37 0.00 -6.62
N ALA A 62 13.87 0.10 -7.86
CA ALA A 62 13.24 0.92 -8.90
C ALA A 62 11.84 0.41 -9.30
N ILE A 63 11.67 -0.92 -9.41
CA ILE A 63 10.36 -1.52 -9.72
C ILE A 63 9.39 -1.33 -8.56
N ARG A 64 9.86 -1.56 -7.32
CA ARG A 64 9.06 -1.35 -6.11
C ARG A 64 8.65 0.11 -5.94
N LYS A 65 9.58 1.04 -6.15
CA LYS A 65 9.30 2.48 -6.18
C LYS A 65 8.16 2.79 -7.14
N GLU A 66 8.26 2.35 -8.40
CA GLU A 66 7.22 2.61 -9.39
C GLU A 66 5.87 2.03 -8.95
N CYS A 67 5.87 0.81 -8.41
CA CYS A 67 4.66 0.20 -7.90
C CYS A 67 4.04 0.97 -6.73
N ALA A 68 4.85 1.39 -5.75
CA ALA A 68 4.41 2.18 -4.61
C ALA A 68 3.86 3.54 -5.06
N GLN A 69 4.53 4.21 -6.02
CA GLN A 69 4.07 5.47 -6.55
C GLN A 69 2.68 5.34 -7.18
N GLN A 70 2.43 4.30 -7.97
CA GLN A 70 1.12 4.11 -8.59
C GLN A 70 0.02 3.77 -7.57
N MET A 71 0.34 3.10 -6.45
CA MET A 71 -0.60 2.90 -5.35
C MET A 71 -0.94 4.22 -4.64
N ILE A 72 0.06 5.08 -4.38
CA ILE A 72 -0.12 6.42 -3.80
C ILE A 72 -0.97 7.29 -4.73
N ASN A 73 -0.68 7.28 -6.04
CA ASN A 73 -1.45 8.02 -7.03
C ASN A 73 -2.92 7.58 -7.06
N ALA A 74 -3.18 6.26 -7.05
CA ALA A 74 -4.52 5.71 -7.03
C ALA A 74 -5.29 6.13 -5.77
N ALA A 75 -4.68 6.03 -4.59
CA ALA A 75 -5.29 6.48 -3.34
C ALA A 75 -5.60 7.98 -3.36
N HIS A 76 -4.69 8.79 -3.92
CA HIS A 76 -4.93 10.22 -4.11
C HIS A 76 -6.09 10.50 -5.07
N HIS A 77 -6.17 9.81 -6.20
CA HIS A 77 -7.28 9.96 -7.16
C HIS A 77 -8.64 9.66 -6.52
N ILE A 78 -8.73 8.57 -5.74
CA ILE A 78 -9.94 8.24 -4.97
C ILE A 78 -10.30 9.38 -4.04
N ARG A 79 -9.33 9.88 -3.26
CA ARG A 79 -9.55 10.98 -2.32
C ARG A 79 -10.05 12.25 -3.01
N GLN A 80 -9.48 12.60 -4.16
CA GLN A 80 -9.92 13.76 -4.95
C GLN A 80 -11.31 13.59 -5.56
N ALA A 81 -11.71 12.35 -5.87
CA ALA A 81 -13.02 12.05 -6.42
C ALA A 81 -14.13 11.98 -5.36
N ARG A 82 -13.79 12.07 -4.06
CA ARG A 82 -14.76 12.00 -2.96
C ARG A 82 -15.80 13.14 -3.09
N PRO A 83 -17.11 12.83 -3.23
CA PRO A 83 -18.14 13.86 -3.28
C PRO A 83 -18.36 14.51 -1.90
N GLU A 84 -18.84 15.76 -1.87
CA GLU A 84 -19.04 16.52 -0.62
C GLU A 84 -20.00 15.83 0.37
N ASN A 85 -20.97 15.07 -0.15
CA ASN A 85 -21.95 14.31 0.63
C ASN A 85 -21.55 12.85 0.85
N ALA A 86 -20.29 12.49 0.60
CA ALA A 86 -19.77 11.16 0.89
C ALA A 86 -19.87 10.85 2.39
N ILE A 87 -19.97 9.56 2.68
CA ILE A 87 -19.76 9.03 4.03
C ILE A 87 -18.38 9.47 4.56
N ASP A 88 -18.31 9.81 5.85
CA ASP A 88 -17.01 10.09 6.48
C ASP A 88 -16.13 8.85 6.40
N CYS A 89 -14.99 9.00 5.74
CA CYS A 89 -14.09 7.90 5.50
C CYS A 89 -12.64 8.38 5.44
N ARG A 90 -11.72 7.42 5.52
CA ARG A 90 -10.27 7.64 5.36
C ARG A 90 -9.75 6.80 4.21
N VAL A 91 -9.10 7.44 3.25
CA VAL A 91 -8.47 6.79 2.10
C VAL A 91 -6.98 6.70 2.35
N ILE A 92 -6.48 5.48 2.40
CA ILE A 92 -5.09 5.17 2.76
C ILE A 92 -4.57 4.11 1.81
N THR A 93 -3.29 4.16 1.46
CA THR A 93 -2.58 3.01 0.91
C THR A 93 -1.48 2.57 1.85
N VAL A 94 -1.33 1.26 2.04
CA VAL A 94 -0.25 0.66 2.81
C VAL A 94 0.70 -0.07 1.87
N ILE A 95 1.98 0.25 1.97
CA ILE A 95 3.08 -0.45 1.31
C ILE A 95 3.80 -1.32 2.34
N CYS A 96 3.66 -2.63 2.20
CA CYS A 96 4.28 -3.60 3.11
C CYS A 96 5.67 -3.99 2.61
N LEU A 97 6.68 -4.06 3.48
CA LEU A 97 8.02 -4.52 3.14
C LEU A 97 8.48 -5.57 4.15
N PRO A 98 9.22 -6.61 3.73
CA PRO A 98 9.53 -6.98 2.34
C PRO A 98 8.34 -7.54 1.54
N ASP A 99 7.20 -7.81 2.20
CA ASP A 99 6.01 -8.47 1.66
C ASP A 99 5.10 -7.56 0.82
N MET A 100 5.68 -6.90 -0.18
CA MET A 100 5.00 -5.85 -0.93
C MET A 100 3.77 -6.32 -1.70
N PHE A 101 3.60 -7.61 -1.97
CA PHE A 101 2.39 -8.12 -2.62
C PHE A 101 1.16 -8.08 -1.72
N THR A 102 1.31 -7.92 -0.40
CA THR A 102 0.18 -7.72 0.51
C THR A 102 -0.32 -6.28 0.57
N SER A 103 0.42 -5.35 -0.06
CA SER A 103 0.10 -3.92 -0.13
C SER A 103 -1.28 -3.67 -0.72
N GLU A 104 -1.94 -2.63 -0.26
CA GLU A 104 -3.32 -2.34 -0.64
C GLU A 104 -3.69 -0.87 -0.48
N ILE A 105 -4.79 -0.49 -1.13
CA ILE A 105 -5.53 0.73 -0.84
C ILE A 105 -6.72 0.32 0.02
N CYS A 106 -6.99 1.07 1.07
CA CYS A 106 -8.13 0.92 1.96
C CYS A 106 -8.94 2.21 1.97
N ILE A 107 -10.26 2.08 1.92
CA ILE A 107 -11.19 3.15 2.28
C ILE A 107 -11.92 2.69 3.53
N TYR A 108 -11.61 3.33 4.66
CA TYR A 108 -12.22 3.02 5.95
C TYR A 108 -13.46 3.88 6.16
N THR A 109 -14.64 3.28 6.25
CA THR A 109 -15.90 3.95 6.62
C THR A 109 -16.13 3.96 8.13
N ASN A 110 -15.29 3.27 8.90
CA ASN A 110 -15.33 3.24 10.35
C ASN A 110 -13.96 3.64 10.93
N LEU A 111 -13.91 4.75 11.68
CA LEU A 111 -12.67 5.33 12.19
C LEU A 111 -12.02 4.50 13.32
N ASP A 112 -12.82 3.81 14.14
CA ASP A 112 -12.27 2.91 15.16
C ASP A 112 -11.61 1.70 14.51
N TYR A 113 -12.21 1.20 13.43
CA TYR A 113 -11.65 0.12 12.63
C TYR A 113 -10.36 0.56 11.90
N HIS A 114 -10.35 1.77 11.34
CA HIS A 114 -9.14 2.41 10.81
C HIS A 114 -8.01 2.43 11.86
N ARG A 115 -8.28 2.94 13.06
CA ARG A 115 -7.31 3.03 14.16
C ARG A 115 -6.81 1.67 14.63
N SER A 116 -7.63 0.61 14.52
CA SER A 116 -7.18 -0.76 14.82
C SER A 116 -6.28 -1.37 13.74
N HIS A 117 -6.34 -0.85 12.50
CA HIS A 117 -5.57 -1.34 11.35
C HIS A 117 -4.24 -0.60 11.12
N ILE A 118 -4.07 0.57 11.71
CA ILE A 118 -2.77 1.23 11.85
C ILE A 118 -2.32 1.03 13.30
N PRO A 119 -1.42 0.06 13.57
CA PRO A 119 -0.99 -0.22 14.92
C PRO A 119 -0.51 1.03 15.65
N LEU A 120 -0.88 1.13 16.92
CA LEU A 120 -0.31 2.12 17.82
C LEU A 120 1.17 1.77 18.05
N ILE A 121 1.97 2.80 18.30
CA ILE A 121 3.37 2.58 18.66
C ILE A 121 3.41 1.93 20.05
N ASP A 122 4.08 0.80 20.16
CA ASP A 122 4.27 0.06 21.40
C ASP A 122 5.57 -0.78 21.38
N SER A 123 5.66 -1.82 22.22
CA SER A 123 6.83 -2.71 22.26
C SER A 123 6.99 -3.59 21.02
N GLU A 124 5.93 -3.83 20.26
CA GLU A 124 5.92 -4.66 19.05
C GLU A 124 6.05 -3.80 17.78
N TYR A 125 5.36 -2.66 17.75
CA TYR A 125 5.36 -1.73 16.63
C TYR A 125 6.14 -0.46 16.96
N CYS A 126 7.34 -0.33 16.39
CA CYS A 126 8.18 0.85 16.53
C CYS A 126 7.93 1.82 15.37
N PRO A 127 8.01 3.15 15.60
CA PRO A 127 8.02 4.10 14.49
C PRO A 127 9.24 3.86 13.61
N ALA A 128 9.06 3.95 12.29
CA ALA A 128 10.18 3.94 11.39
C ALA A 128 11.04 5.21 11.61
N ASP A 129 12.35 5.04 11.62
CA ASP A 129 13.35 6.10 11.81
C ASP A 129 13.64 6.93 10.54
N LYS A 130 12.95 6.61 9.44
CA LYS A 130 13.18 7.15 8.11
C LYS A 130 11.85 7.50 7.45
N SER A 131 11.91 8.11 6.27
CA SER A 131 10.78 8.28 5.36
C SER A 131 11.03 7.38 4.15
N LEU A 132 10.08 6.52 3.82
CA LEU A 132 10.14 5.72 2.59
C LEU A 132 10.00 6.63 1.38
N ALA A 133 9.15 7.66 1.46
CA ALA A 133 9.02 8.65 0.41
C ALA A 133 10.36 9.34 0.10
N ALA A 134 11.09 9.79 1.13
CA ALA A 134 12.43 10.36 0.95
C ALA A 134 13.43 9.32 0.42
N GLN A 135 13.45 8.11 0.99
CA GLN A 135 14.41 7.06 0.63
C GLN A 135 14.24 6.59 -0.83
N TRP A 136 13.00 6.44 -1.28
CA TRP A 136 12.69 5.95 -2.63
C TRP A 136 12.47 7.10 -3.62
N GLY A 137 12.39 8.35 -3.16
CA GLY A 137 12.01 9.52 -3.95
C GLY A 137 10.59 9.37 -4.51
N LEU A 138 9.65 8.97 -3.66
CA LEU A 138 8.22 8.98 -3.95
C LEU A 138 7.70 10.42 -3.82
N VAL A 139 6.72 10.76 -4.65
CA VAL A 139 6.02 12.03 -4.58
C VAL A 139 4.76 11.82 -3.76
N LEU A 140 4.61 12.61 -2.70
CA LEU A 140 3.37 12.70 -1.91
C LEU A 140 2.54 13.87 -2.44
N PRO A 141 1.37 13.60 -3.03
CA PRO A 141 0.44 14.66 -3.44
C PRO A 141 -0.11 15.44 -2.24
N ASP A 142 -0.67 16.62 -2.49
CA ASP A 142 -1.17 17.50 -1.44
C ASP A 142 -2.20 16.80 -0.52
N GLY A 143 -1.98 16.95 0.78
CA GLY A 143 -2.78 16.34 1.85
C GLY A 143 -2.65 14.81 1.96
N MET A 144 -1.68 14.19 1.29
CA MET A 144 -1.27 12.81 1.57
C MET A 144 -0.12 12.85 2.57
N GLU A 145 -0.33 12.25 3.74
CA GLU A 145 0.71 12.13 4.75
C GLU A 145 1.37 10.75 4.69
N GLU A 146 2.49 10.59 5.40
CA GLU A 146 3.24 9.33 5.50
C GLU A 146 3.40 8.93 6.96
N ARG A 147 3.15 7.65 7.26
CA ARG A 147 3.44 7.04 8.55
C ARG A 147 4.08 5.66 8.36
N GLY A 148 5.29 5.48 8.88
CA GLY A 148 6.03 4.23 8.83
C GLY A 148 6.08 3.52 10.18
N LEU A 149 5.84 2.20 10.18
CA LEU A 149 5.99 1.32 11.33
C LEU A 149 6.96 0.19 10.99
N ARG A 150 7.76 -0.23 11.97
CA ARG A 150 8.68 -1.37 11.93
C ARG A 150 8.34 -2.34 13.05
N PHE A 151 8.33 -3.63 12.73
CA PHE A 151 8.05 -4.70 13.68
C PHE A 151 8.76 -5.99 13.26
N THR A 152 8.81 -6.97 14.15
CA THR A 152 9.31 -8.30 13.81
C THR A 152 8.13 -9.19 13.44
N ALA A 153 8.19 -9.82 12.28
CA ALA A 153 7.20 -10.78 11.81
C ALA A 153 7.84 -12.15 11.66
N GLU A 154 7.02 -13.21 11.63
CA GLU A 154 7.48 -14.57 11.38
C GLU A 154 7.16 -14.98 9.94
N ASP A 155 8.09 -15.64 9.27
CA ASP A 155 7.83 -16.26 7.98
C ASP A 155 7.12 -17.63 8.14
N CYS A 156 6.81 -18.28 7.03
CA CYS A 156 6.09 -19.57 7.05
C CYS A 156 6.84 -20.70 7.78
N ASP A 157 8.15 -20.55 7.98
CA ASP A 157 8.99 -21.51 8.69
C ASP A 157 9.21 -21.08 10.17
N GLY A 158 8.44 -20.08 10.64
CA GLY A 158 8.56 -19.50 11.97
C GLY A 158 9.86 -18.71 12.18
N GLN A 159 10.55 -18.32 11.10
CA GLN A 159 11.79 -17.55 11.23
C GLN A 159 11.46 -16.05 11.31
N PRO A 160 11.99 -15.35 12.32
CA PRO A 160 11.75 -13.93 12.47
C PRO A 160 12.44 -13.13 11.36
N TYR A 161 11.79 -12.07 10.90
CA TYR A 161 12.34 -11.08 9.99
C TYR A 161 11.80 -9.68 10.32
N GLU A 162 12.57 -8.65 9.96
CA GLU A 162 12.12 -7.27 10.09
C GLU A 162 11.12 -6.92 8.98
N ALA A 163 9.95 -6.48 9.39
CA ALA A 163 8.90 -6.00 8.51
C ALA A 163 8.70 -4.49 8.70
N GLU A 164 8.28 -3.82 7.65
CA GLU A 164 7.86 -2.44 7.68
C GLU A 164 6.49 -2.29 7.00
N GLN A 165 5.65 -1.42 7.55
CA GLN A 165 4.39 -0.98 6.92
C GLN A 165 4.41 0.53 6.79
N TRP A 166 4.22 1.00 5.56
CA TRP A 166 4.23 2.42 5.23
C TRP A 166 2.86 2.84 4.74
N TYR A 167 2.18 3.63 5.55
CA TYR A 167 0.85 4.14 5.27
C TYR A 167 0.97 5.52 4.62
N PHE A 168 0.22 5.73 3.55
CA PHE A 168 0.14 7.00 2.83
C PHE A 168 -1.32 7.42 2.66
N GLY A 169 -1.65 8.67 2.98
CA GLY A 169 -3.01 9.19 2.85
C GLY A 169 -3.47 9.93 4.09
N GLU A 170 -4.73 9.74 4.48
CA GLU A 170 -5.33 10.36 5.67
C GLU A 170 -5.03 9.52 6.92
N VAL A 171 -3.78 9.54 7.40
CA VAL A 171 -3.24 8.63 8.45
C VAL A 171 -3.41 9.13 9.90
N ASP A 172 -4.13 10.25 10.08
CA ASP A 172 -4.48 10.87 11.38
C ASP A 172 -5.45 10.04 12.24
#